data_AF-A0A9Q7TRK6-F1
#
_entry.id   AF-A0A9Q7TRK6-F1
#
_cell.length_a   1.000
_cell.length_b   1.000
_cell.length_c   1.000
_cell.angle_alpha   90.00
_cell.angle_beta   90.00
_cell.angle_gamma   90.00
#
_symmetry.space_group_name_H-M   'P 1'
#
loop_
_entity.id
_entity.type
_entity.pdbx_description
1 polymer ?
#
loop_
_entity_poly.entity_id
_entity_poly.type
_entity_poly.pdbx_seq_one_letter_code
_entity_poly.pdbx_strand_id
1 'polypeptide(L)'
;MPPLTRAGQTGRGDDDQATTGNRQEEGWLMQVVRIFQLANPALTAEEVIVRAMGLVNTSNQAPRGETEKIPKDMSSSIAHIKKLSDNNWHTWEPTFIDCLQRVCNAKEILYGTIVPRSEEYDEDLDKALVGLIHACCNNSPDSHIDTYTVRGVDEEVQLSSTLYAKLKKALTLNDAVKQAGLQDRIHTVCLHNQDVVRLGKELDLIWNDAAHLGKHFDEDLKKSTLYRCTAQDWFYANTVDALKTAKPDCEYDEAYHALAKKQQDGEISGPIRGAARCHGPECSKAGGSLVHMKEHRYRRASRYQ
;
A
#
# COMPACT_ATOMS: atom_id res chain seq x y z
N MET A 1 79.14 -20.42 -50.22
CA MET A 1 79.10 -19.01 -50.67
C MET A 1 78.34 -18.19 -49.61
N PRO A 2 78.92 -17.11 -49.07
CA PRO A 2 78.20 -16.00 -48.41
C PRO A 2 77.64 -15.03 -49.49
N PRO A 3 76.96 -13.89 -49.20
CA PRO A 3 76.84 -13.13 -47.93
C PRO A 3 75.36 -12.68 -47.63
N LEU A 4 74.96 -11.66 -46.83
CA LEU A 4 75.64 -10.66 -45.97
C LEU A 4 74.71 -10.19 -44.80
N THR A 5 75.33 -9.70 -43.72
CA THR A 5 74.80 -9.01 -42.52
C THR A 5 74.02 -7.70 -42.86
N ARG A 6 73.11 -7.13 -42.04
CA ARG A 6 73.34 -6.35 -40.77
C ARG A 6 72.06 -5.53 -40.43
N ALA A 7 71.71 -5.09 -39.21
CA ALA A 7 71.78 -5.61 -37.82
C ALA A 7 71.07 -4.60 -36.85
N GLY A 8 70.55 -5.03 -35.70
CA GLY A 8 70.21 -4.12 -34.57
C GLY A 8 69.25 -4.68 -33.51
N GLN A 9 69.54 -4.49 -32.21
CA GLN A 9 68.82 -5.14 -31.07
C GLN A 9 67.62 -4.35 -30.50
N THR A 10 66.65 -5.07 -29.95
CA THR A 10 65.78 -4.80 -28.76
C THR A 10 64.78 -5.98 -28.68
N GLY A 11 64.26 -6.47 -27.55
CA GLY A 11 64.43 -6.22 -26.11
C GLY A 11 63.74 -7.37 -25.32
N ARG A 12 63.83 -7.39 -23.98
CA ARG A 12 63.24 -8.44 -23.10
C ARG A 12 61.73 -8.65 -23.26
N GLY A 13 61.24 -9.82 -22.87
CA GLY A 13 59.86 -10.01 -22.39
C GLY A 13 59.42 -11.47 -22.34
N ASP A 14 59.56 -12.14 -21.20
CA ASP A 14 58.78 -13.34 -20.89
C ASP A 14 57.39 -12.86 -20.43
N ASP A 15 56.31 -13.34 -21.07
CA ASP A 15 54.92 -13.12 -20.64
C ASP A 15 54.14 -14.44 -20.76
N ASP A 16 53.95 -15.11 -19.62
CA ASP A 16 53.08 -16.28 -19.52
C ASP A 16 51.61 -15.90 -19.68
N GLN A 17 50.87 -16.66 -20.50
CA GLN A 17 49.44 -16.45 -20.69
C GLN A 17 48.60 -17.08 -19.56
N ALA A 18 47.68 -16.25 -19.03
CA ALA A 18 46.28 -16.58 -18.72
C ALA A 18 45.95 -17.57 -17.57
N THR A 19 44.81 -17.49 -16.85
CA THR A 19 43.79 -16.44 -16.56
C THR A 19 42.96 -16.97 -15.37
N THR A 20 42.07 -16.14 -14.80
CA THR A 20 41.09 -16.40 -13.73
C THR A 20 41.66 -16.30 -12.30
N GLY A 21 41.26 -15.37 -11.44
CA GLY A 21 40.24 -14.32 -11.56
C GLY A 21 39.01 -14.64 -10.73
N ASN A 22 39.14 -14.49 -9.41
CA ASN A 22 38.03 -14.61 -8.47
C ASN A 22 38.06 -13.43 -7.48
N ARG A 23 37.65 -12.25 -7.96
CA ARG A 23 37.60 -11.01 -7.16
C ARG A 23 36.25 -10.94 -6.44
N GLN A 24 36.11 -11.74 -5.39
CA GLN A 24 34.95 -11.69 -4.51
C GLN A 24 34.96 -10.35 -3.75
N GLU A 25 33.88 -9.57 -3.84
CA GLU A 25 33.76 -8.32 -3.07
C GLU A 25 33.62 -8.65 -1.59
N GLU A 26 34.72 -8.50 -0.85
CA GLU A 26 34.72 -8.65 0.61
C GLU A 26 33.95 -7.48 1.22
N GLY A 27 32.71 -7.76 1.67
CA GLY A 27 31.87 -6.79 2.34
C GLY A 27 32.59 -6.13 3.52
N TRP A 28 32.38 -4.83 3.70
CA TRP A 28 33.13 -3.96 4.62
C TRP A 28 33.35 -4.52 6.04
N LEU A 29 32.40 -5.28 6.58
CA LEU A 29 32.56 -5.99 7.87
C LEU A 29 33.78 -6.93 7.91
N MET A 30 34.09 -7.63 6.82
CA MET A 30 35.28 -8.50 6.72
C MET A 30 36.59 -7.71 6.71
N GLN A 31 36.59 -6.48 6.17
CA GLN A 31 37.75 -5.59 6.27
C GLN A 31 37.95 -5.11 7.72
N VAL A 32 36.87 -4.71 8.40
CA VAL A 32 36.93 -4.29 9.82
C VAL A 32 37.42 -5.43 10.72
N VAL A 33 36.90 -6.65 10.53
CA VAL A 33 37.35 -7.85 11.26
C VAL A 33 38.85 -8.12 11.05
N ARG A 34 39.35 -8.00 9.81
CA ARG A 34 40.80 -8.17 9.52
C ARG A 34 41.65 -7.09 10.19
N ILE A 35 41.21 -5.84 10.18
CA ILE A 35 41.92 -4.73 10.84
C ILE A 35 42.07 -5.00 12.34
N PHE A 36 41.01 -5.49 13.00
CA PHE A 36 41.07 -5.87 14.41
C PHE A 36 41.99 -7.07 14.69
N GLN A 37 41.97 -8.10 13.85
CA GLN A 37 42.87 -9.26 13.97
C GLN A 37 44.34 -8.89 13.75
N LEU A 38 44.62 -7.97 12.83
CA LEU A 38 45.97 -7.41 12.60
C LEU A 38 46.44 -6.54 13.77
N ALA A 39 45.55 -5.75 14.36
CA ALA A 39 45.87 -4.86 15.48
C ALA A 39 46.05 -5.61 16.81
N ASN A 40 45.34 -6.72 17.02
CA ASN A 40 45.53 -7.58 18.19
C ASN A 40 45.25 -9.06 17.85
N PRO A 41 46.28 -9.84 17.49
CA PRO A 41 46.13 -11.25 17.10
C PRO A 41 45.80 -12.20 18.26
N ALA A 42 45.75 -11.71 19.50
CA ALA A 42 45.33 -12.49 20.66
C ALA A 42 43.81 -12.45 20.91
N LEU A 43 43.05 -11.60 20.20
CA LEU A 43 41.59 -11.62 20.27
C LEU A 43 41.01 -12.82 19.53
N THR A 44 40.04 -13.48 20.14
CA THR A 44 39.27 -14.54 19.49
C THR A 44 38.38 -13.96 18.38
N ALA A 45 38.02 -14.78 17.39
CA ALA A 45 37.16 -14.36 16.29
C ALA A 45 35.79 -13.83 16.79
N GLU A 46 35.26 -14.41 17.86
CA GLU A 46 34.01 -13.99 18.49
C GLU A 46 34.13 -12.59 19.12
N GLU A 47 35.19 -12.31 19.87
CA GLU A 47 35.45 -10.97 20.43
C GLU A 47 35.65 -9.92 19.35
N VAL A 48 36.31 -10.27 18.24
CA VAL A 48 36.48 -9.37 17.10
C VAL A 48 35.14 -9.07 16.43
N ILE A 49 34.29 -10.08 16.22
CA ILE A 49 32.96 -9.89 15.64
C ILE A 49 32.08 -9.04 16.58
N VAL A 50 32.09 -9.30 17.89
CA VAL A 50 31.35 -8.48 18.88
C VAL A 50 31.83 -7.03 18.89
N ARG A 51 33.15 -6.79 18.82
CA ARG A 51 33.70 -5.42 18.73
C ARG A 51 33.37 -4.74 17.40
N ALA A 52 33.41 -5.46 16.28
CA ALA A 52 33.03 -4.93 14.97
C ALA A 52 31.54 -4.57 14.90
N MET A 53 30.65 -5.41 15.43
CA MET A 53 29.22 -5.10 15.56
C MET A 53 28.97 -3.93 16.52
N GLY A 54 29.69 -3.86 17.65
CA GLY A 54 29.66 -2.70 18.55
C GLY A 54 30.02 -1.41 17.84
N LEU A 55 31.00 -1.45 16.92
CA LEU A 55 31.44 -0.29 16.14
C LEU A 55 30.39 0.17 15.12
N VAL A 56 29.63 -0.76 14.52
CA VAL A 56 28.45 -0.44 13.68
C VAL A 56 27.38 0.26 14.51
N ASN A 57 27.10 -0.24 15.72
CA ASN A 57 26.12 0.38 16.61
C ASN A 57 26.55 1.78 17.07
N THR A 58 27.85 2.01 17.32
CA THR A 58 28.36 3.37 17.63
C THR A 58 28.45 4.27 16.41
N SER A 59 28.68 3.73 15.20
CA SER A 59 28.73 4.54 13.97
C SER A 59 27.36 5.11 13.58
N ASN A 60 26.28 4.55 14.11
CA ASN A 60 24.91 5.06 13.98
C ASN A 60 24.50 5.97 15.16
N GLN A 61 25.36 6.17 16.16
CA GLN A 61 25.12 7.13 17.25
C GLN A 61 25.89 8.42 16.98
N ALA A 62 25.15 9.48 16.63
CA ALA A 62 25.69 10.84 16.66
C ALA A 62 26.15 11.22 18.09
N PRO A 63 27.10 12.16 18.26
CA PRO A 63 27.55 12.59 19.57
C PRO A 63 26.40 13.09 20.44
N ARG A 64 26.12 12.37 21.53
CA ARG A 64 24.95 12.49 22.42
C ARG A 64 25.02 13.73 23.33
N GLY A 65 25.17 14.92 22.75
CA GLY A 65 25.42 16.17 23.48
C GLY A 65 24.92 17.46 22.81
N GLU A 66 24.38 17.41 21.59
CA GLU A 66 23.63 18.52 21.00
C GLU A 66 22.14 18.15 20.97
N THR A 67 21.27 19.05 21.44
CA THR A 67 19.79 18.96 21.29
C THR A 67 19.45 18.57 19.85
N GLU A 68 18.68 17.50 19.65
CA GLU A 68 18.48 16.89 18.32
C GLU A 68 17.49 17.72 17.49
N LYS A 69 17.97 18.85 17.00
CA LYS A 69 17.17 19.81 16.23
C LYS A 69 16.72 19.17 14.93
N ILE A 70 15.42 19.23 14.69
CA ILE A 70 14.77 18.85 13.44
C ILE A 70 15.62 19.28 12.23
N PRO A 71 16.09 18.34 11.40
CA PRO A 71 16.84 18.65 10.19
C PRO A 71 16.03 19.55 9.24
N LYS A 72 16.69 20.55 8.64
CA LYS A 72 16.00 21.54 7.77
C LYS A 72 15.39 20.89 6.52
N ASP A 73 16.01 19.84 6.01
CA ASP A 73 15.49 19.01 4.91
C ASP A 73 14.25 18.21 5.32
N MET A 74 14.13 17.79 6.59
CA MET A 74 12.91 17.18 7.12
C MET A 74 11.75 18.19 7.12
N SER A 75 11.95 19.40 7.65
CA SER A 75 10.93 20.47 7.59
C SER A 75 10.52 20.81 6.15
N SER A 76 11.47 20.80 5.22
CA SER A 76 11.17 20.98 3.79
C SER A 76 10.34 19.83 3.22
N SER A 77 10.71 18.58 3.54
CA SER A 77 9.98 17.38 3.09
C SER A 77 8.55 17.36 3.63
N ILE A 78 8.38 17.69 4.91
CA ILE A 78 7.09 17.78 5.59
C ILE A 78 6.21 18.88 4.98
N ALA A 79 6.78 20.00 4.54
CA ALA A 79 6.03 21.06 3.85
C ALA A 79 5.43 20.62 2.49
N HIS A 80 5.97 19.57 1.87
CA HIS A 80 5.44 18.97 0.64
C HIS A 80 4.42 17.85 0.88
N ILE A 81 4.26 17.36 2.11
CA ILE A 81 3.19 16.40 2.44
C ILE A 81 1.83 17.11 2.28
N LYS A 82 0.91 16.44 1.57
CA LYS A 82 -0.49 16.88 1.48
C LYS A 82 -1.04 17.09 2.89
N LYS A 83 -1.63 18.25 3.19
CA LYS A 83 -2.20 18.55 4.52
C LYS A 83 -3.13 17.42 4.98
N LEU A 84 -3.03 17.05 6.25
CA LEU A 84 -3.90 16.07 6.88
C LEU A 84 -5.35 16.56 6.82
N SER A 85 -6.29 15.67 6.50
CA SER A 85 -7.73 15.91 6.42
C SER A 85 -8.50 14.69 6.93
N ASP A 86 -9.81 14.83 7.15
CA ASP A 86 -10.71 13.76 7.64
C ASP A 86 -10.72 12.48 6.79
N ASN A 87 -10.16 12.52 5.56
CA ASN A 87 -10.23 11.45 4.57
C ASN A 87 -8.88 10.93 4.08
N ASN A 88 -7.74 11.43 4.56
CA ASN A 88 -6.41 11.00 4.08
C ASN A 88 -5.48 10.41 5.15
N TRP A 89 -5.97 10.05 6.34
CA TRP A 89 -5.13 9.48 7.41
C TRP A 89 -4.22 8.35 6.91
N HIS A 90 -4.76 7.35 6.21
CA HIS A 90 -4.00 6.17 5.77
C HIS A 90 -2.97 6.45 4.66
N THR A 91 -3.08 7.59 3.96
CA THR A 91 -2.04 8.06 3.01
C THR A 91 -1.08 9.03 3.67
N TRP A 92 -1.54 9.79 4.67
CA TRP A 92 -0.74 10.79 5.38
C TRP A 92 0.19 10.15 6.42
N GLU A 93 -0.32 9.25 7.25
CA GLU A 93 0.42 8.59 8.34
C GLU A 93 1.71 7.93 7.83
N PRO A 94 1.70 7.07 6.78
CA PRO A 94 2.92 6.45 6.29
C PRO A 94 3.96 7.48 5.81
N THR A 95 3.54 8.49 5.04
CA THR A 95 4.46 9.53 4.52
C THR A 95 5.03 10.42 5.62
N PHE A 96 4.22 10.76 6.63
CA PHE A 96 4.67 11.53 7.78
C PHE A 96 5.69 10.73 8.62
N ILE A 97 5.38 9.47 8.92
CA ILE A 97 6.29 8.57 9.65
C ILE A 97 7.59 8.32 8.86
N ASP A 98 7.51 8.21 7.53
CA ASP A 98 8.69 8.06 6.66
C ASP A 98 9.64 9.26 6.75
N CYS A 99 9.09 10.48 6.76
CA CYS A 99 9.88 11.69 6.97
C CYS A 99 10.58 11.72 8.34
N LEU A 100 9.95 11.16 9.38
CA LEU A 100 10.52 11.10 10.74
C LEU A 100 11.61 10.04 10.93
N GLN A 101 11.78 9.07 10.01
CA GLN A 101 12.77 7.98 10.17
C GLN A 101 14.23 8.46 10.29
N ARG A 102 14.53 9.71 9.91
CA ARG A 102 15.88 10.29 9.96
C ARG A 102 16.24 10.98 11.28
N VAL A 103 15.29 11.10 12.21
CA VAL A 103 15.53 11.72 13.53
C VAL A 103 15.47 10.62 14.57
N CYS A 104 16.51 10.51 15.41
CA CYS A 104 16.56 9.48 16.43
C CYS A 104 15.40 9.68 17.41
N ASN A 105 14.86 8.57 17.93
CA ASN A 105 13.77 8.52 18.91
C ASN A 105 12.44 9.21 18.51
N ALA A 106 12.36 9.94 17.39
CA ALA A 106 11.18 10.74 17.05
C ALA A 106 9.92 9.90 16.85
N LYS A 107 10.08 8.71 16.25
CA LYS A 107 8.99 7.74 16.04
C LYS A 107 8.57 7.09 17.36
N GLU A 108 9.53 6.78 18.22
CA GLU A 108 9.34 6.12 19.51
C GLU A 108 8.70 7.07 20.53
N ILE A 109 9.06 8.35 20.52
CA ILE A 109 8.41 9.44 21.27
C ILE A 109 6.98 9.63 20.74
N LEU A 110 6.79 9.73 19.41
CA LEU A 110 5.48 9.92 18.80
C LEU A 110 4.49 8.77 19.06
N TYR A 111 4.96 7.52 19.15
CA TYR A 111 4.14 6.39 19.54
C TYR A 111 4.00 6.23 21.07
N GLY A 112 4.70 7.03 21.87
CA GLY A 112 4.69 6.94 23.34
C GLY A 112 5.45 5.73 23.91
N THR A 113 6.32 5.10 23.11
CA THR A 113 7.21 4.01 23.54
C THR A 113 8.29 4.55 24.49
N ILE A 114 8.88 5.70 24.16
CA ILE A 114 9.75 6.45 25.06
C ILE A 114 8.86 7.38 25.89
N VAL A 115 8.80 7.13 27.18
CA VAL A 115 7.92 7.87 28.11
C VAL A 115 8.56 9.19 28.56
N PRO A 116 7.76 10.24 28.83
CA PRO A 116 8.26 11.47 29.44
C PRO A 116 9.05 11.20 30.73
N ARG A 117 10.11 12.00 30.97
CA ARG A 117 11.05 11.88 32.10
C ARG A 117 11.98 10.66 32.07
N SER A 118 12.02 9.88 30.99
CA SER A 118 13.11 8.90 30.78
C SER A 118 14.37 9.58 30.23
N GLU A 119 15.55 8.95 30.40
CA GLU A 119 16.83 9.47 29.89
C GLU A 119 16.92 9.52 28.35
N GLU A 120 16.00 8.85 27.66
CA GLU A 120 15.91 8.79 26.20
C GLU A 120 14.89 9.80 25.63
N TYR A 121 14.14 10.49 26.50
CA TYR A 121 13.13 11.46 26.12
C TYR A 121 13.72 12.85 25.90
N ASP A 122 13.56 13.38 24.69
CA ASP A 122 13.92 14.76 24.35
C ASP A 122 12.66 15.65 24.35
N GLU A 123 12.57 16.57 25.32
CA GLU A 123 11.45 17.51 25.48
C GLU A 123 11.37 18.54 24.34
N ASP A 124 12.50 18.97 23.78
CA ASP A 124 12.54 19.91 22.66
C ASP A 124 12.12 19.22 21.36
N LEU A 125 12.50 17.95 21.17
CA LEU A 125 12.04 17.12 20.06
C LEU A 125 10.53 16.85 20.13
N ASP A 126 9.98 16.45 21.29
CA ASP A 126 8.52 16.25 21.46
C ASP A 126 7.73 17.53 21.15
N LYS A 127 8.19 18.67 21.68
CA LYS A 127 7.60 19.98 21.39
C LYS A 127 7.68 20.35 19.90
N ALA A 128 8.77 19.99 19.24
CA ALA A 128 8.94 20.22 17.82
C ALA A 128 8.05 19.27 16.97
N LEU A 129 7.85 18.02 17.39
CA LEU A 129 6.88 17.08 16.81
C LEU A 129 5.44 17.59 16.94
N VAL A 130 5.05 18.12 18.09
CA VAL A 130 3.74 18.80 18.28
C VAL A 130 3.58 19.93 17.25
N GLY A 131 4.61 20.78 17.10
CA GLY A 131 4.63 21.86 16.12
C GLY A 131 4.50 21.38 14.67
N LEU A 132 5.17 20.27 14.31
CA LEU A 132 5.04 19.65 12.99
C LEU A 132 3.63 19.11 12.73
N ILE A 133 3.02 18.41 13.68
CA ILE A 133 1.67 17.86 13.53
C ILE A 133 0.67 19.00 13.27
N HIS A 134 0.70 20.06 14.10
CA HIS A 134 -0.12 21.25 13.89
C HIS A 134 0.15 21.93 12.53
N ALA A 135 1.40 21.99 12.09
CA ALA A 135 1.75 22.54 10.78
C ALA A 135 1.27 21.67 9.59
N CYS A 136 1.13 20.35 9.79
CA CYS A 136 0.59 19.42 8.79
C CYS A 136 -0.93 19.42 8.69
N CYS A 137 -1.65 19.89 9.71
CA CYS A 137 -3.10 19.93 9.72
C CYS A 137 -3.66 20.85 8.62
N ASN A 138 -4.80 20.46 8.05
CA ASN A 138 -5.59 21.34 7.19
C ASN A 138 -6.51 22.18 8.07
N ASN A 139 -6.21 23.47 8.19
CA ASN A 139 -6.96 24.41 9.03
C ASN A 139 -7.90 25.29 8.16
N SER A 140 -8.38 24.73 7.03
CA SER A 140 -9.42 25.33 6.21
C SER A 140 -10.75 25.37 6.99
N PRO A 141 -11.63 26.37 6.81
CA PRO A 141 -12.95 26.41 7.46
C PRO A 141 -13.82 25.16 7.25
N ASP A 142 -13.61 24.43 6.15
CA ASP A 142 -14.31 23.18 5.82
C ASP A 142 -13.71 21.92 6.48
N SER A 143 -12.65 22.07 7.29
CA SER A 143 -11.92 20.97 7.92
C SER A 143 -12.28 20.87 9.40
N HIS A 144 -12.59 19.67 9.88
CA HIS A 144 -12.90 19.45 11.30
C HIS A 144 -11.69 19.09 12.16
N ILE A 145 -10.49 19.02 11.56
CA ILE A 145 -9.25 18.61 12.26
C ILE A 145 -8.91 19.46 13.47
N ASP A 146 -9.17 20.78 13.42
CA ASP A 146 -8.91 21.67 14.55
C ASP A 146 -9.66 21.24 15.82
N THR A 147 -10.79 20.51 15.70
CA THR A 147 -11.50 19.97 16.85
C THR A 147 -10.76 18.83 17.56
N TYR A 148 -9.83 18.15 16.88
CA TYR A 148 -9.04 17.04 17.40
C TYR A 148 -7.64 17.47 17.87
N THR A 149 -7.14 18.61 17.40
CA THR A 149 -5.82 19.14 17.77
C THR A 149 -5.83 19.95 19.07
N VAL A 150 -7.01 20.31 19.59
CA VAL A 150 -7.17 21.01 20.88
C VAL A 150 -6.63 20.17 22.05
N ARG A 151 -5.83 20.83 22.89
CA ARG A 151 -5.33 20.31 24.17
C ARG A 151 -6.49 19.95 25.10
N GLY A 152 -6.41 18.78 25.73
CA GLY A 152 -7.41 18.30 26.68
C GLY A 152 -7.46 19.13 27.95
N VAL A 153 -8.61 19.17 28.62
CA VAL A 153 -8.80 19.92 29.88
C VAL A 153 -7.87 19.41 30.98
N ASP A 154 -7.64 18.09 31.02
CA ASP A 154 -6.80 17.42 32.02
C ASP A 154 -5.32 17.28 31.59
N GLU A 155 -4.93 17.81 30.42
CA GLU A 155 -3.54 17.79 29.96
C GLU A 155 -2.79 19.01 30.49
N GLU A 156 -1.75 18.83 31.32
CA GLU A 156 -0.87 19.94 31.75
C GLU A 156 -0.02 20.47 30.59
N VAL A 157 0.48 19.56 29.74
CA VAL A 157 1.25 19.82 28.53
C VAL A 157 0.70 18.92 27.42
N GLN A 158 0.59 19.45 26.19
CA GLN A 158 0.24 18.64 25.02
C GLN A 158 1.49 17.93 24.52
N LEU A 159 1.56 16.61 24.74
CA LEU A 159 2.63 15.74 24.23
C LEU A 159 2.32 15.32 22.78
N SER A 160 3.35 15.09 21.95
CA SER A 160 3.14 14.67 20.55
C SER A 160 2.43 13.32 20.47
N SER A 161 2.75 12.37 21.36
CA SER A 161 2.10 11.06 21.45
C SER A 161 0.61 11.14 21.77
N THR A 162 0.22 11.99 22.71
CA THR A 162 -1.19 12.20 23.07
C THR A 162 -1.96 12.85 21.92
N LEU A 163 -1.38 13.86 21.27
CA LEU A 163 -1.98 14.51 20.09
C LEU A 163 -2.11 13.53 18.92
N TYR A 164 -1.08 12.77 18.63
CA TYR A 164 -1.07 11.77 17.56
C TYR A 164 -2.08 10.64 17.82
N ALA A 165 -2.17 10.14 19.06
CA ALA A 165 -3.15 9.14 19.45
C ALA A 165 -4.60 9.65 19.34
N LYS A 166 -4.86 10.93 19.70
CA LYS A 166 -6.17 11.58 19.48
C LYS A 166 -6.53 11.63 18.00
N LEU A 167 -5.64 12.14 17.16
CA LEU A 167 -5.84 12.25 15.71
C LEU A 167 -6.10 10.87 15.10
N LYS A 168 -5.23 9.88 15.40
CA LYS A 168 -5.40 8.50 14.94
C LYS A 168 -6.77 7.95 15.32
N LYS A 169 -7.16 8.07 16.59
CA LYS A 169 -8.45 7.57 17.10
C LYS A 169 -9.65 8.25 16.44
N ALA A 170 -9.61 9.57 16.25
CA ALA A 170 -10.71 10.32 15.65
C ALA A 170 -10.86 10.00 14.16
N LEU A 171 -9.76 10.04 13.42
CA LEU A 171 -9.73 9.92 11.97
C LEU A 171 -9.95 8.47 11.49
N THR A 172 -9.66 7.47 12.33
CA THR A 172 -9.92 6.04 12.06
C THR A 172 -11.21 5.49 12.68
N LEU A 173 -11.97 6.31 13.42
CA LEU A 173 -13.13 5.88 14.23
C LEU A 173 -14.16 5.05 13.45
N ASN A 174 -14.39 5.42 12.19
CA ASN A 174 -15.41 4.82 11.33
C ASN A 174 -14.87 3.76 10.37
N ASP A 175 -13.58 3.42 10.39
CA ASP A 175 -12.97 2.60 9.34
C ASP A 175 -13.52 1.18 9.31
N ALA A 176 -13.84 0.59 10.48
CA ALA A 176 -14.51 -0.70 10.54
C ALA A 176 -15.89 -0.67 9.86
N VAL A 177 -16.64 0.43 9.99
CA VAL A 177 -17.94 0.62 9.35
C VAL A 177 -17.79 0.82 7.85
N LYS A 178 -16.82 1.65 7.43
CA LYS A 178 -16.50 1.85 6.00
C LYS A 178 -16.05 0.54 5.34
N GLN A 179 -15.18 -0.24 6.00
CA GLN A 179 -14.71 -1.55 5.53
C GLN A 179 -15.84 -2.58 5.42
N ALA A 180 -16.75 -2.63 6.40
CA ALA A 180 -17.95 -3.47 6.31
C ALA A 180 -18.87 -3.04 5.15
N GLY A 181 -19.05 -1.74 4.93
CA GLY A 181 -19.78 -1.21 3.77
C GLY A 181 -19.13 -1.53 2.43
N LEU A 182 -17.80 -1.60 2.36
CA LEU A 182 -17.08 -2.06 1.17
C LEU A 182 -17.25 -3.57 0.93
N GLN A 183 -17.22 -4.39 2.00
CA GLN A 183 -17.52 -5.82 1.90
C GLN A 183 -18.96 -6.07 1.41
N ASP A 184 -19.94 -5.32 1.92
CA ASP A 184 -21.32 -5.37 1.41
C ASP A 184 -21.40 -4.97 -0.06
N ARG A 185 -20.75 -3.87 -0.48
CA ARG A 185 -20.65 -3.46 -1.90
C ARG A 185 -20.02 -4.54 -2.78
N ILE A 186 -18.95 -5.20 -2.34
CA ILE A 186 -18.36 -6.36 -3.03
C ILE A 186 -19.38 -7.49 -3.14
N HIS A 187 -20.20 -7.73 -2.11
CA HIS A 187 -21.22 -8.76 -2.18
C HIS A 187 -22.40 -8.40 -3.09
N THR A 188 -22.79 -7.12 -3.18
CA THR A 188 -23.93 -6.67 -4.00
C THR A 188 -23.59 -6.33 -5.46
N VAL A 189 -22.33 -6.04 -5.79
CA VAL A 189 -21.94 -5.67 -7.16
C VAL A 189 -22.27 -6.80 -8.13
N CYS A 190 -22.84 -6.45 -9.29
CA CYS A 190 -23.30 -7.40 -10.29
C CYS A 190 -23.19 -6.83 -11.71
N LEU A 191 -23.19 -7.71 -12.71
CA LEU A 191 -23.17 -7.32 -14.11
C LEU A 191 -24.55 -6.77 -14.54
N HIS A 192 -24.57 -5.57 -15.11
CA HIS A 192 -25.80 -4.94 -15.62
C HIS A 192 -25.76 -4.85 -17.15
N ASN A 193 -26.82 -5.26 -17.83
CA ASN A 193 -26.99 -5.16 -19.29
C ASN A 193 -25.81 -5.73 -20.11
N GLN A 194 -25.13 -6.77 -19.60
CA GLN A 194 -23.90 -7.33 -20.19
C GLN A 194 -22.73 -6.33 -20.34
N ASP A 195 -22.76 -5.20 -19.62
CA ASP A 195 -21.71 -4.17 -19.68
C ASP A 195 -20.61 -4.45 -18.65
N VAL A 196 -19.58 -5.19 -19.07
CA VAL A 196 -18.42 -5.52 -18.23
C VAL A 196 -17.50 -4.31 -18.04
N VAL A 197 -17.51 -3.33 -18.96
CA VAL A 197 -16.73 -2.09 -18.84
C VAL A 197 -17.27 -1.21 -17.71
N ARG A 198 -18.60 -1.16 -17.54
CA ARG A 198 -19.22 -0.53 -16.38
C ARG A 198 -18.94 -1.29 -15.08
N LEU A 199 -19.03 -2.63 -15.11
CA LEU A 199 -18.68 -3.46 -13.95
C LEU A 199 -17.23 -3.21 -13.50
N GLY A 200 -16.27 -3.16 -14.43
CA GLY A 200 -14.87 -2.84 -14.13
C GLY A 200 -14.71 -1.51 -13.39
N LYS A 201 -15.33 -0.43 -13.90
CA LYS A 201 -15.32 0.88 -13.24
C LYS A 201 -15.92 0.86 -11.82
N GLU A 202 -16.96 0.06 -11.58
CA GLU A 202 -17.57 -0.06 -10.27
C GLU A 202 -16.68 -0.83 -9.28
N LEU A 203 -16.04 -1.90 -9.75
CA LEU A 203 -15.03 -2.64 -8.99
C LEU A 203 -13.80 -1.77 -8.70
N ASP A 204 -13.28 -1.03 -9.67
CA ASP A 204 -12.15 -0.12 -9.50
C ASP A 204 -12.44 0.95 -8.46
N LEU A 205 -13.66 1.49 -8.41
CA LEU A 205 -14.08 2.41 -7.35
C LEU A 205 -14.04 1.74 -5.97
N ILE A 206 -14.54 0.51 -5.83
CA ILE A 206 -14.48 -0.26 -4.57
C ILE A 206 -13.02 -0.54 -4.15
N TRP A 207 -12.15 -0.93 -5.09
CA TRP A 207 -10.74 -1.20 -4.84
C TRP A 207 -9.98 0.06 -4.42
N ASN A 208 -10.24 1.19 -5.08
CA ASN A 208 -9.67 2.47 -4.71
C ASN A 208 -10.18 2.95 -3.33
N ASP A 209 -11.48 2.85 -3.05
CA ASP A 209 -12.06 3.20 -1.75
C ASP A 209 -11.40 2.39 -0.61
N ALA A 210 -11.12 1.10 -0.83
CA ALA A 210 -10.41 0.26 0.13
C ALA A 210 -8.95 0.70 0.34
N ALA A 211 -8.24 1.03 -0.74
CA ALA A 211 -6.85 1.52 -0.65
C ALA A 211 -6.76 2.84 0.15
N HIS A 212 -7.76 3.73 0.03
CA HIS A 212 -7.86 4.93 0.86
C HIS A 212 -8.08 4.64 2.35
N LEU A 213 -8.52 3.43 2.72
CA LEU A 213 -8.64 2.93 4.10
C LEU A 213 -7.43 2.09 4.55
N GLY A 214 -6.33 2.13 3.81
CA GLY A 214 -5.15 1.31 4.08
C GLY A 214 -5.39 -0.19 3.90
N LYS A 215 -6.38 -0.58 3.08
CA LYS A 215 -6.71 -1.97 2.78
C LYS A 215 -6.48 -2.28 1.30
N HIS A 216 -5.58 -3.21 1.04
CA HIS A 216 -5.44 -3.84 -0.26
C HIS A 216 -6.16 -5.19 -0.24
N PHE A 217 -7.06 -5.40 -1.20
CA PHE A 217 -7.61 -6.72 -1.46
C PHE A 217 -6.65 -7.51 -2.34
N ASP A 218 -6.50 -8.79 -2.05
CA ASP A 218 -5.70 -9.72 -2.85
C ASP A 218 -6.32 -9.97 -4.24
N GLU A 219 -5.47 -10.40 -5.18
CA GLU A 219 -5.87 -10.63 -6.57
C GLU A 219 -6.90 -11.75 -6.72
N ASP A 220 -6.90 -12.74 -5.81
CA ASP A 220 -7.87 -13.84 -5.85
C ASP A 220 -9.27 -13.37 -5.44
N LEU A 221 -9.41 -12.45 -4.48
CA LEU A 221 -10.68 -11.82 -4.15
C LEU A 221 -11.19 -10.94 -5.30
N LYS A 222 -10.31 -10.15 -5.95
CA LYS A 222 -10.69 -9.35 -7.12
C LYS A 222 -11.17 -10.24 -8.28
N LYS A 223 -10.38 -11.25 -8.63
CA LYS A 223 -10.66 -12.24 -9.69
C LYS A 223 -11.93 -13.05 -9.41
N SER A 224 -12.11 -13.56 -8.19
CA SER A 224 -13.30 -14.32 -7.81
C SER A 224 -14.56 -13.44 -7.79
N THR A 225 -14.45 -12.17 -7.38
CA THR A 225 -15.55 -11.20 -7.47
C THR A 225 -15.96 -10.96 -8.92
N LEU A 226 -15.00 -10.68 -9.82
CA LEU A 226 -15.23 -10.49 -11.25
C LEU A 226 -15.90 -11.72 -11.89
N TYR A 227 -15.38 -12.93 -11.62
CA TYR A 227 -15.96 -14.19 -12.12
C TYR A 227 -17.35 -14.45 -11.56
N ARG A 228 -17.61 -14.20 -10.27
CA ARG A 228 -18.95 -14.36 -9.68
C ARG A 228 -19.98 -13.44 -10.35
N CYS A 229 -19.59 -12.21 -10.68
CA CYS A 229 -20.47 -11.24 -11.33
C CYS A 229 -20.78 -11.56 -12.80
N THR A 230 -19.89 -12.28 -13.49
CA THR A 230 -19.96 -12.53 -14.94
C THR A 230 -20.37 -13.95 -15.30
N ALA A 231 -20.03 -14.96 -14.49
CA ALA A 231 -20.34 -16.37 -14.77
C ALA A 231 -21.84 -16.71 -14.75
N GLN A 232 -22.68 -15.86 -14.15
CA GLN A 232 -24.14 -16.03 -14.19
C GLN A 232 -24.76 -15.56 -15.52
N ASP A 233 -24.03 -14.79 -16.33
CA ASP A 233 -24.51 -14.36 -17.64
C ASP A 233 -24.04 -15.34 -18.74
N TRP A 234 -25.00 -15.83 -19.52
CA TRP A 234 -24.80 -16.80 -20.59
C TRP A 234 -23.80 -16.34 -21.67
N PHE A 235 -23.62 -15.03 -21.86
CA PHE A 235 -22.69 -14.48 -22.84
C PHE A 235 -21.23 -14.61 -22.40
N TYR A 236 -20.98 -14.57 -21.08
CA TYR A 236 -19.63 -14.61 -20.48
C TYR A 236 -19.26 -15.95 -19.87
N ALA A 237 -20.22 -16.79 -19.47
CA ALA A 237 -19.98 -18.07 -18.79
C ALA A 237 -18.89 -18.94 -19.46
N ASN A 238 -19.01 -19.17 -20.77
CA ASN A 238 -18.01 -19.94 -21.53
C ASN A 238 -16.60 -19.32 -21.52
N THR A 239 -16.49 -17.99 -21.51
CA THR A 239 -15.20 -17.30 -21.42
C THR A 239 -14.61 -17.43 -20.01
N VAL A 240 -15.43 -17.32 -18.97
CA VAL A 240 -15.00 -17.53 -17.58
C VAL A 240 -14.50 -18.95 -17.34
N ASP A 241 -15.21 -19.97 -17.85
CA ASP A 241 -14.80 -21.36 -17.68
C ASP A 241 -13.56 -21.72 -18.52
N ALA A 242 -13.41 -21.12 -19.71
CA ALA A 242 -12.18 -21.22 -20.49
C ALA A 242 -10.98 -20.57 -19.76
N LEU A 243 -11.15 -19.40 -19.14
CA LEU A 243 -10.11 -18.75 -18.34
C LEU A 243 -9.69 -19.63 -17.15
N LYS A 244 -10.64 -20.10 -16.34
CA LYS A 244 -10.37 -21.01 -15.20
C LYS A 244 -9.62 -22.28 -15.61
N THR A 245 -9.95 -22.84 -16.77
CA THR A 245 -9.39 -24.12 -17.25
C THR A 245 -8.02 -23.95 -17.90
N ALA A 246 -7.84 -22.91 -18.73
CA ALA A 246 -6.62 -22.71 -19.51
C ALA A 246 -5.57 -21.83 -18.81
N LYS A 247 -5.98 -20.97 -17.89
CA LYS A 247 -5.14 -20.05 -17.12
C LYS A 247 -5.71 -19.83 -15.70
N PRO A 248 -5.67 -20.84 -14.79
CA PRO A 248 -6.14 -20.65 -13.41
C PRO A 248 -5.39 -19.52 -12.69
N ASP A 249 -4.10 -19.37 -12.99
CA ASP A 249 -3.18 -18.39 -12.40
C ASP A 249 -3.19 -17.02 -13.08
N CYS A 250 -4.18 -16.73 -13.95
CA CYS A 250 -4.30 -15.38 -14.51
C CYS A 250 -4.56 -14.33 -13.41
N GLU A 251 -4.02 -13.14 -13.63
CA GLU A 251 -4.23 -11.95 -12.79
C GLU A 251 -5.61 -11.31 -13.09
N TYR A 252 -6.09 -10.46 -12.19
CA TYR A 252 -7.37 -9.76 -12.35
C TYR A 252 -7.43 -8.96 -13.66
N ASP A 253 -6.37 -8.24 -14.01
CA ASP A 253 -6.31 -7.42 -15.23
C ASP A 253 -6.37 -8.28 -16.51
N GLU A 254 -5.69 -9.44 -16.54
CA GLU A 254 -5.79 -10.38 -17.68
C GLU A 254 -7.23 -10.89 -17.85
N ALA A 255 -7.86 -11.30 -16.73
CA ALA A 255 -9.23 -11.82 -16.73
C ALA A 255 -10.25 -10.74 -17.15
N TYR A 256 -10.08 -9.51 -16.66
CA TYR A 256 -10.90 -8.36 -17.03
C TYR A 256 -10.74 -8.02 -18.53
N HIS A 257 -9.51 -7.94 -19.04
CA HIS A 257 -9.26 -7.66 -20.45
C HIS A 257 -9.84 -8.73 -21.38
N ALA A 258 -9.79 -10.01 -21.00
CA ALA A 258 -10.40 -11.09 -21.77
C ALA A 258 -11.93 -10.95 -21.87
N LEU A 259 -12.60 -10.55 -20.76
CA LEU A 259 -14.04 -10.31 -20.73
C LEU A 259 -14.43 -9.01 -21.48
N ALA A 260 -13.65 -7.93 -21.33
CA ALA A 260 -13.87 -6.68 -22.05
C ALA A 260 -13.73 -6.87 -23.57
N LYS A 261 -12.72 -7.63 -24.01
CA LYS A 261 -12.58 -8.04 -25.42
C LYS A 261 -13.76 -8.87 -25.90
N LYS A 262 -14.25 -9.81 -25.07
CA LYS A 262 -15.43 -10.62 -25.39
C LYS A 262 -16.69 -9.76 -25.61
N GLN A 263 -16.86 -8.67 -24.86
CA GLN A 263 -17.93 -7.68 -25.11
C GLN A 263 -17.74 -7.02 -26.47
N GLN A 264 -16.55 -6.48 -26.74
CA GLN A 264 -16.21 -5.79 -27.98
C GLN A 264 -16.42 -6.68 -29.22
N ASP A 265 -16.00 -7.95 -29.18
CA ASP A 265 -16.21 -8.93 -30.25
C ASP A 265 -17.72 -9.19 -30.49
N GLY A 266 -18.54 -9.16 -29.43
CA GLY A 266 -20.00 -9.27 -29.51
C GLY A 266 -20.69 -8.04 -30.12
N GLU A 267 -20.24 -6.85 -29.76
CA GLU A 267 -20.72 -5.58 -30.35
C GLU A 267 -20.40 -5.50 -31.85
N ILE A 268 -19.19 -5.91 -32.25
CA ILE A 268 -18.75 -5.95 -33.65
C ILE A 268 -19.53 -6.99 -34.47
N SER A 269 -19.93 -8.13 -33.87
CA SER A 269 -20.79 -9.13 -34.50
C SER A 269 -22.24 -8.64 -34.74
N GLY A 270 -22.59 -7.46 -34.21
CA GLY A 270 -23.91 -6.84 -34.36
C GLY A 270 -25.03 -7.55 -33.60
N PRO A 271 -26.22 -6.93 -33.52
CA PRO A 271 -27.39 -7.56 -32.93
C PRO A 271 -27.94 -8.63 -33.89
N ILE A 272 -27.33 -9.81 -33.88
CA ILE A 272 -28.03 -11.04 -34.30
C ILE A 272 -29.16 -11.21 -33.30
N ARG A 273 -30.30 -10.63 -33.63
CA ARG A 273 -31.55 -10.67 -32.88
C ARG A 273 -32.09 -12.09 -32.96
N GLY A 274 -31.44 -13.00 -32.23
CA GLY A 274 -31.83 -14.38 -32.06
C GLY A 274 -33.23 -14.39 -31.49
N ALA A 275 -34.22 -14.58 -32.37
CA ALA A 275 -35.60 -14.69 -31.97
C ALA A 275 -35.68 -15.83 -30.95
N ALA A 276 -36.00 -15.47 -29.70
CA ALA A 276 -36.23 -16.44 -28.65
C ALA A 276 -37.36 -17.37 -29.12
N ARG A 277 -37.00 -18.56 -29.59
CA ARG A 277 -37.96 -19.62 -29.88
C ARG A 277 -38.46 -20.13 -28.54
N CYS A 278 -39.45 -19.44 -27.99
CA CYS A 278 -40.24 -19.94 -26.87
C CYS A 278 -40.79 -21.31 -27.26
N HIS A 279 -40.13 -22.37 -26.80
CA HIS A 279 -40.69 -23.72 -26.81
C HIS A 279 -41.76 -23.73 -25.73
N GLY A 280 -42.98 -23.36 -26.12
CA GLY A 280 -44.14 -23.62 -25.28
C GLY A 280 -44.44 -25.12 -25.30
N PRO A 281 -44.47 -25.81 -24.14
CA PRO A 281 -45.27 -27.00 -24.03
C PRO A 281 -46.75 -26.58 -23.97
N GLU A 282 -47.57 -27.19 -24.81
CA GLU A 282 -49.02 -27.03 -24.74
C GLU A 282 -49.53 -27.47 -23.36
N CYS A 283 -50.28 -26.60 -22.67
CA CYS A 283 -51.05 -27.00 -21.50
C CYS A 283 -52.53 -26.71 -21.76
N SER A 284 -53.30 -27.79 -21.89
CA SER A 284 -54.69 -27.74 -22.32
C SER A 284 -55.64 -27.25 -21.22
N LYS A 285 -56.41 -26.20 -21.56
CA LYS A 285 -57.81 -25.94 -21.17
C LYS A 285 -58.34 -26.53 -19.84
N ALA A 286 -58.38 -25.68 -18.83
CA ALA A 286 -59.50 -25.50 -17.88
C ALA A 286 -59.32 -24.12 -17.21
N GLY A 287 -60.33 -23.33 -16.83
CA GLY A 287 -61.77 -23.55 -16.83
C GLY A 287 -62.40 -22.82 -15.63
N GLY A 288 -62.89 -21.59 -15.81
CA GLY A 288 -63.45 -20.74 -14.75
C GLY A 288 -62.39 -19.94 -13.96
N SER A 289 -62.73 -18.87 -13.23
CA SER A 289 -64.01 -18.13 -13.17
C SER A 289 -63.77 -16.67 -12.78
N LEU A 290 -64.74 -15.80 -13.06
CA LEU A 290 -64.67 -14.35 -12.96
C LEU A 290 -65.05 -13.84 -11.55
N VAL A 291 -64.12 -13.30 -10.75
CA VAL A 291 -64.46 -12.51 -9.54
C VAL A 291 -63.54 -11.29 -9.32
N HIS A 292 -64.17 -10.12 -9.40
CA HIS A 292 -63.89 -8.82 -8.77
C HIS A 292 -62.65 -8.55 -7.88
N MET A 293 -61.97 -7.43 -8.23
CA MET A 293 -61.91 -6.18 -7.45
C MET A 293 -61.21 -6.17 -6.06
N LYS A 294 -60.01 -5.55 -5.97
CA LYS A 294 -59.86 -4.19 -5.42
C LYS A 294 -58.41 -3.67 -5.43
N GLU A 295 -58.28 -2.40 -5.85
CA GLU A 295 -57.12 -1.54 -5.64
C GLU A 295 -57.00 -1.18 -4.14
N HIS A 296 -55.82 -1.28 -3.53
CA HIS A 296 -55.54 -0.61 -2.25
C HIS A 296 -54.11 -0.09 -2.18
N ARG A 297 -53.99 1.24 -2.26
CA ARG A 297 -52.75 1.97 -1.97
C ARG A 297 -52.54 1.99 -0.46
N TYR A 298 -51.31 1.75 0.00
CA TYR A 298 -50.88 2.11 1.34
C TYR A 298 -49.87 3.26 1.29
N ARG A 299 -50.35 4.48 1.55
CA ARG A 299 -49.50 5.53 2.11
C ARG A 299 -49.41 5.29 3.61
N ARG A 300 -48.24 5.41 4.22
CA ARG A 300 -48.15 5.79 5.62
C ARG A 300 -46.94 6.69 5.86
N ALA A 301 -47.21 7.85 6.46
CA ALA A 301 -46.22 8.79 6.96
C ALA A 301 -46.51 9.02 8.45
N SER A 302 -45.47 9.06 9.27
CA SER A 302 -45.38 9.63 10.62
C SER A 302 -43.88 9.67 10.91
N ARG A 303 -43.22 10.79 11.22
CA ARG A 303 -43.47 11.82 12.25
C ARG A 303 -43.56 11.25 13.67
N TYR A 304 -42.41 11.24 14.34
CA TYR A 304 -42.23 11.70 15.72
C TYR A 304 -41.02 12.66 15.63
N GLN A 305 -41.19 13.94 15.99
CA GLN A 305 -41.00 14.52 17.34
C GLN A 305 -39.53 14.55 17.73
#